data_AF-A0A6I7MYI1-F1
#
_entry.id   AF-A0A6I7MYI1-F1
#
_cell.length_a   1.000
_cell.length_b   1.000
_cell.length_c   1.000
_cell.angle_alpha   90.00
_cell.angle_beta   90.00
_cell.angle_gamma   90.00
#
_symmetry.space_group_name_H-M   'P 1'
#
loop_
_entity.id
_entity.type
_entity.pdbx_description
1 polymer ?
#
loop_
_entity_poly.entity_id
_entity_poly.type
_entity_poly.pdbx_seq_one_letter_code
_entity_poly.pdbx_strand_id
1 'polypeptide(L)'
;MEERSLRMAMLQAKCPRCRKGDLFPTSVFSYAKLSEIHGKCPECDATITPEPDFFYGAMYISYAFSVALMVNVSIILSYFLDRPAVMVYVWTVLAANLLLMPLMLRYSKVLYLYGLGKLTYDPKATEK
;
A
#
# COMPACT_ATOMS: atom_id res chain seq x y z
N MET A 1 -16.08 -18.90 -11.38
CA MET A 1 -15.18 -18.22 -10.43
C MET A 1 -14.76 -16.91 -11.05
N GLU A 2 -14.98 -15.77 -10.39
CA GLU A 2 -14.59 -14.47 -10.96
C GLU A 2 -13.08 -14.32 -10.89
N GLU A 3 -12.40 -14.49 -12.03
CA GLU A 3 -10.97 -14.30 -12.14
C GLU A 3 -10.65 -12.79 -12.13
N ARG A 4 -10.26 -12.27 -10.97
CA ARG A 4 -9.83 -10.87 -10.87
C ARG A 4 -8.55 -10.66 -11.67
N SER A 5 -8.47 -9.56 -12.42
CA SER A 5 -7.24 -9.14 -13.07
C SER A 5 -6.16 -8.77 -12.05
N LEU A 6 -4.89 -8.88 -12.43
CA LEU A 6 -3.75 -8.55 -11.56
C LEU A 6 -3.85 -7.13 -11.00
N ARG A 7 -4.23 -6.16 -11.85
CA ARG A 7 -4.38 -4.75 -11.46
C ARG A 7 -5.48 -4.57 -10.41
N MET A 8 -6.62 -5.25 -10.60
CA MET A 8 -7.72 -5.20 -9.64
C MET A 8 -7.32 -5.80 -8.30
N ALA A 9 -6.57 -6.91 -8.33
CA ALA A 9 -6.07 -7.57 -7.12
C ALA A 9 -5.06 -6.68 -6.37
N MET A 10 -4.19 -5.96 -7.07
CA MET A 10 -3.28 -4.98 -6.46
C MET A 10 -4.06 -3.82 -5.82
N LEU A 11 -5.02 -3.23 -6.54
CA LEU A 11 -5.83 -2.12 -6.04
C LEU A 11 -6.66 -2.52 -4.81
N GLN A 12 -7.18 -3.74 -4.79
CA GLN A 12 -7.97 -4.26 -3.66
C GLN A 12 -7.11 -4.88 -2.55
N ALA A 13 -5.77 -4.77 -2.62
CA ALA A 13 -4.84 -5.35 -1.65
C ALA A 13 -5.10 -6.86 -1.40
N LYS A 14 -5.34 -7.61 -2.48
CA LYS A 14 -5.56 -9.06 -2.47
C LYS A 14 -4.25 -9.83 -2.67
N CYS A 15 -4.23 -11.07 -2.23
CA CYS A 15 -3.10 -11.99 -2.38
C CYS A 15 -2.71 -12.16 -3.87
N PRO A 16 -1.41 -12.02 -4.24
CA PRO A 16 -0.97 -12.19 -5.63
C PRO A 16 -1.17 -13.61 -6.17
N ARG A 17 -1.12 -14.63 -5.29
CA ARG A 17 -1.28 -16.05 -5.67
C ARG A 17 -2.72 -16.40 -6.05
N CYS A 18 -3.70 -16.10 -5.19
CA CYS A 18 -5.10 -16.49 -5.43
C CYS A 18 -6.02 -15.33 -5.86
N ARG A 19 -5.59 -14.07 -5.71
CA ARG A 19 -6.36 -12.83 -5.97
C ARG A 19 -7.68 -12.67 -5.20
N LYS A 20 -7.96 -13.55 -4.23
CA LYS A 20 -9.20 -13.57 -3.44
C LYS A 20 -8.99 -13.12 -1.99
N GLY A 21 -7.97 -13.69 -1.32
CA GLY A 21 -7.73 -13.44 0.11
C GLY A 21 -7.14 -12.07 0.39
N ASP A 22 -7.56 -11.48 1.50
CA ASP A 22 -7.12 -10.17 1.96
C ASP A 22 -5.72 -10.20 2.58
N LEU A 23 -4.86 -9.26 2.17
CA LEU A 23 -3.52 -9.14 2.74
C LEU A 23 -3.55 -8.54 4.15
N PHE A 24 -4.50 -7.66 4.43
CA PHE A 24 -4.57 -6.91 5.69
C PHE A 24 -5.76 -7.39 6.55
N PRO A 25 -5.58 -7.61 7.86
CA PRO A 25 -6.67 -8.01 8.76
C PRO A 25 -7.64 -6.88 9.10
N THR A 26 -7.23 -5.63 8.87
CA THR A 26 -7.98 -4.43 9.30
C THR A 26 -8.41 -3.56 8.12
N SER A 27 -9.34 -2.64 8.37
CA SER A 27 -9.70 -1.58 7.41
C SER A 27 -8.62 -0.50 7.33
N VAL A 28 -8.56 0.21 6.20
CA VAL A 28 -7.59 1.28 5.90
C VAL A 28 -7.59 2.39 6.96
N PHE A 29 -8.73 2.63 7.59
CA PHE A 29 -8.89 3.68 8.60
C PHE A 29 -8.51 3.26 10.04
N SER A 30 -8.02 2.04 10.24
CA SER A 30 -7.67 1.53 11.57
C SER A 30 -6.25 1.95 12.00
N TYR A 31 -6.07 3.21 12.42
CA TYR A 31 -4.78 3.82 12.79
C TYR A 31 -3.91 3.01 13.77
N ALA A 32 -4.51 2.23 14.69
CA ALA A 32 -3.78 1.42 15.67
C ALA A 32 -3.04 0.21 15.06
N LYS A 33 -3.48 -0.29 13.90
CA LYS A 33 -3.03 -1.55 13.29
C LYS A 33 -2.78 -1.37 11.78
N LEU A 34 -2.24 -0.22 11.40
CA LEU A 34 -1.95 0.15 10.01
C LEU A 34 -0.85 -0.72 9.40
N SER A 35 0.10 -1.15 10.23
CA SER A 35 1.27 -1.90 9.79
C SER A 35 1.04 -3.41 9.76
N GLU A 36 -0.03 -3.90 10.37
CA GLU A 36 -0.34 -5.33 10.50
C GLU A 36 -0.70 -5.93 9.13
N ILE A 37 -0.09 -7.07 8.81
CA ILE A 37 -0.35 -7.83 7.58
C ILE A 37 -0.45 -9.31 7.95
N HIS A 38 -1.30 -10.06 7.25
CA HIS A 38 -1.39 -11.50 7.46
C HIS A 38 -0.05 -12.17 7.12
N GLY A 39 0.42 -13.08 7.98
CA GLY A 39 1.59 -13.91 7.68
C GLY A 39 1.31 -14.96 6.61
N LYS A 40 0.07 -15.47 6.56
CA LYS A 40 -0.43 -16.42 5.56
C LYS A 40 -1.76 -15.94 4.98
N CYS A 41 -2.01 -16.26 3.72
CA CYS A 41 -3.27 -15.93 3.07
C CYS A 41 -4.42 -16.75 3.69
N PRO A 42 -5.54 -16.13 4.10
CA PRO A 42 -6.67 -16.84 4.70
C PRO A 42 -7.39 -17.79 3.74
N GLU A 43 -7.23 -17.60 2.43
CA GLU A 43 -7.93 -18.38 1.39
C GLU A 43 -7.10 -19.54 0.82
N CYS A 44 -5.81 -19.30 0.54
CA CYS A 44 -4.93 -20.30 -0.11
C CYS A 44 -3.76 -20.77 0.76
N ASP A 45 -3.71 -20.36 2.03
CA ASP A 45 -2.62 -20.62 3.00
C ASP A 45 -1.21 -20.21 2.53
N ALA A 46 -1.11 -19.43 1.44
CA ALA A 46 0.18 -18.99 0.92
C ALA A 46 0.89 -18.10 1.93
N THR A 47 2.17 -18.36 2.16
CA THR A 47 3.03 -17.53 3.02
C THR A 47 3.21 -16.14 2.39
N ILE A 48 2.55 -15.13 2.95
CA ILE A 48 2.61 -13.72 2.52
C ILE A 48 3.88 -13.06 3.06
N THR A 49 4.33 -13.49 4.23
CA THR A 49 5.54 -13.00 4.90
C THR A 49 6.55 -14.15 4.95
N PRO A 50 7.37 -14.35 3.89
CA PRO A 50 8.28 -15.49 3.80
C PRO A 50 9.36 -15.46 4.88
N GLU A 51 9.83 -14.26 5.22
CA GLU A 51 10.91 -13.99 6.16
C GLU A 51 10.45 -12.97 7.21
N PRO A 52 10.94 -13.06 8.47
CA PRO A 52 10.74 -11.96 9.42
C PRO A 52 11.32 -10.67 8.82
N ASP A 53 10.64 -9.55 9.07
CA ASP A 53 11.00 -8.23 8.53
C ASP A 53 11.04 -8.10 7.00
N PHE A 54 10.43 -9.02 6.24
CA PHE A 54 10.33 -8.94 4.78
C PHE A 54 9.83 -7.56 4.28
N PHE A 55 8.88 -6.95 4.99
CA PHE A 55 8.29 -5.66 4.62
C PHE A 55 9.11 -4.43 5.03
N TYR A 56 10.32 -4.58 5.58
CA TYR A 56 11.19 -3.45 5.89
C TYR A 56 11.52 -2.66 4.61
N GLY A 57 11.73 -3.36 3.50
CA GLY A 57 11.94 -2.72 2.19
C GLY A 57 10.75 -1.89 1.70
N ALA A 58 9.52 -2.21 2.12
CA ALA A 58 8.33 -1.43 1.78
C ALA A 58 8.34 -0.02 2.41
N MET A 59 9.17 0.21 3.44
CA MET A 59 9.33 1.55 4.02
C MET A 59 9.98 2.53 3.04
N TYR A 60 10.92 2.06 2.20
CA TYR A 60 11.53 2.90 1.16
C TYR A 60 10.51 3.34 0.10
N ILE A 61 9.57 2.46 -0.26
CA ILE A 61 8.47 2.80 -1.17
C ILE A 61 7.56 3.84 -0.51
N SER A 62 7.28 3.71 0.80
CA SER A 62 6.48 4.69 1.56
C SER A 62 7.15 6.06 1.59
N TYR A 63 8.48 6.10 1.74
CA TYR A 63 9.26 7.32 1.68
C TYR A 63 9.19 7.98 0.29
N ALA A 64 9.35 7.19 -0.78
CA ALA A 64 9.19 7.69 -2.14
C ALA A 64 7.80 8.30 -2.39
N PHE A 65 6.74 7.67 -1.86
CA PHE A 65 5.39 8.26 -1.91
C PHE A 65 5.30 9.59 -1.16
N SER A 66 5.94 9.71 0.01
CA SER A 66 5.90 10.95 0.81
C SER A 66 6.60 12.10 0.11
N VAL A 67 7.77 11.84 -0.49
CA VAL A 67 8.50 12.82 -1.29
C VAL A 67 7.70 13.21 -2.53
N ALA A 68 7.12 12.23 -3.24
CA ALA A 68 6.26 12.50 -4.39
C ALA A 68 5.06 13.36 -3.99
N LEU A 69 4.39 13.06 -2.87
CA LEU A 69 3.27 13.84 -2.37
C LEU A 69 3.70 15.28 -2.04
N MET A 70 4.84 15.46 -1.36
CA MET A 70 5.38 16.79 -1.04
C MET A 70 5.62 17.62 -2.30
N VAL A 71 6.28 17.05 -3.31
CA VAL A 71 6.57 17.75 -4.58
C VAL A 71 5.29 18.11 -5.31
N ASN A 72 4.34 17.18 -5.44
CA ASN A 72 3.07 17.42 -6.12
C ASN A 72 2.24 18.49 -5.41
N VAL A 73 2.10 18.41 -4.08
CA VAL A 73 1.40 19.42 -3.29
C VAL A 73 2.05 20.79 -3.48
N SER A 74 3.38 20.86 -3.45
CA SER A 74 4.11 22.12 -3.64
C SER A 74 3.89 22.73 -5.02
N ILE A 75 3.88 21.92 -6.09
CA ILE A 75 3.58 22.37 -7.46
C ILE A 75 2.13 22.85 -7.59
N ILE A 76 1.18 22.12 -6.98
CA ILE A 76 -0.23 22.50 -7.01
C ILE A 76 -0.43 23.84 -6.29
N LEU A 77 0.16 24.02 -5.11
CA LEU A 77 0.06 25.27 -4.37
C LEU A 77 0.68 26.44 -5.14
N SER A 78 1.85 26.26 -5.75
CA SER A 78 2.51 27.34 -6.48
C SER A 78 1.80 27.73 -7.78
N TYR A 79 1.05 26.82 -8.39
CA TYR A 79 0.26 27.11 -9.59
C TYR A 79 -1.06 27.83 -9.28
N PHE A 80 -1.74 27.45 -8.18
CA PHE A 80 -3.07 27.98 -7.85
C PHE A 80 -3.05 29.19 -6.92
N LEU A 81 -2.03 29.36 -6.08
CA LEU A 81 -1.92 30.47 -5.14
C LEU A 81 -0.80 31.40 -5.58
N ASP A 82 -1.08 32.70 -5.63
CA ASP A 82 -0.04 33.70 -5.90
C ASP A 82 0.80 33.93 -4.63
N ARG A 83 2.07 33.51 -4.68
CA ARG A 83 3.08 33.64 -3.61
C ARG A 83 2.59 33.27 -2.20
N PRO A 84 2.11 32.03 -1.97
CA PRO A 84 1.71 31.61 -0.63
C PRO A 84 2.90 31.61 0.33
N ALA A 85 2.66 31.96 1.59
CA ALA A 85 3.68 31.94 2.64
C ALA A 85 4.22 30.51 2.85
N VAL A 86 5.49 30.39 3.24
CA VAL A 86 6.17 29.09 3.47
C VAL A 86 5.38 28.20 4.43
N MET A 87 4.73 28.79 5.45
CA MET A 87 3.91 28.05 6.41
C MET A 87 2.72 27.34 5.77
N VAL A 88 2.16 27.88 4.68
CA VAL A 88 1.06 27.23 3.95
C VAL A 88 1.54 25.93 3.33
N TYR A 89 2.73 25.91 2.73
CA TYR A 89 3.33 24.67 2.21
C TYR A 89 3.57 23.65 3.32
N VAL A 90 4.16 24.06 4.44
CA VAL A 90 4.47 23.15 5.55
C VAL A 90 3.19 22.51 6.10
N TRP A 91 2.18 23.32 6.41
CA TRP A 91 0.93 22.81 6.97
C TRP A 91 0.15 21.94 5.99
N THR A 92 0.10 22.30 4.71
CA THR A 92 -0.61 21.52 3.69
C THR A 92 0.08 20.18 3.41
N VAL A 93 1.41 20.16 3.28
CA VAL A 93 2.18 18.93 3.10
C VAL A 93 2.05 18.01 4.32
N LEU A 94 2.11 18.57 5.54
CA LEU A 94 1.96 17.81 6.76
C LEU A 94 0.55 17.22 6.90
N ALA A 95 -0.49 18.02 6.63
CA ALA A 95 -1.87 17.56 6.64
C ALA A 95 -2.12 16.49 5.57
N ALA A 96 -1.60 16.68 4.36
CA ALA A 96 -1.73 15.71 3.26
C ALA A 96 -1.03 14.38 3.61
N ASN A 97 0.19 14.43 4.14
CA ASN A 97 0.89 13.22 4.56
C ASN A 97 0.14 12.49 5.67
N LEU A 98 -0.34 13.20 6.70
CA LEU A 98 -1.05 12.57 7.81
C LEU A 98 -2.37 11.92 7.36
N LEU A 99 -3.07 12.57 6.42
CA LEU A 99 -4.31 12.06 5.84
C LEU A 99 -4.08 10.82 4.95
N LEU A 100 -3.05 10.85 4.11
CA LEU A 100 -2.76 9.77 3.16
C LEU A 100 -1.84 8.67 3.74
N MET A 101 -1.25 8.87 4.91
CA MET A 101 -0.38 7.91 5.61
C MET A 101 -0.93 6.47 5.61
N PRO A 102 -2.19 6.18 6.01
CA PRO A 102 -2.73 4.82 6.00
C PRO A 102 -2.69 4.17 4.62
N LEU A 103 -3.00 4.93 3.57
CA LEU A 103 -3.01 4.45 2.20
C LEU A 103 -1.58 4.18 1.73
N MET A 104 -0.67 5.14 1.94
CA MET A 104 0.72 5.04 1.50
C MET A 104 1.43 3.82 2.11
N LEU A 105 1.25 3.58 3.42
CA LEU A 105 1.87 2.44 4.10
C LEU A 105 1.32 1.10 3.60
N ARG A 106 0.00 1.02 3.34
CA ARG A 106 -0.62 -0.20 2.81
C ARG A 106 -0.16 -0.50 1.40
N TYR A 107 -0.32 0.46 0.49
CA TYR A 107 0.04 0.27 -0.91
C TYR A 107 1.54 0.04 -1.09
N SER A 108 2.38 0.60 -0.23
CA SER A 108 3.81 0.28 -0.25
C SER A 108 4.07 -1.20 0.00
N LYS A 109 3.39 -1.82 0.98
CA LYS A 109 3.52 -3.27 1.22
C LYS A 109 2.93 -4.09 0.09
N VAL A 110 1.81 -3.67 -0.48
CA VAL A 110 1.22 -4.34 -1.64
C VAL A 110 2.18 -4.32 -2.83
N LEU A 111 2.69 -3.13 -3.21
CA LEU A 111 3.64 -2.99 -4.31
C LEU A 111 4.91 -3.78 -4.07
N TYR A 112 5.43 -3.76 -2.84
CA TYR A 112 6.59 -4.56 -2.46
C TYR A 112 6.32 -6.07 -2.63
N LEU A 113 5.19 -6.57 -2.14
CA LEU A 113 4.81 -7.98 -2.26
C LEU A 113 4.58 -8.40 -3.72
N TYR A 114 3.97 -7.56 -4.55
CA TYR A 114 3.75 -7.87 -5.96
C TYR A 114 5.03 -7.76 -6.80
N GLY A 115 5.97 -6.89 -6.42
CA GLY A 115 7.24 -6.69 -7.14
C GLY A 115 8.33 -7.68 -6.74
N LEU A 116 8.50 -7.93 -5.44
CA LEU A 116 9.57 -8.77 -4.89
C LEU A 116 9.08 -10.08 -4.28
N GLY A 117 7.78 -10.22 -4.04
CA GLY A 117 7.22 -11.48 -3.58
C GLY A 117 7.26 -12.53 -4.69
N LYS A 118 7.78 -13.71 -4.37
CA LYS A 118 7.90 -14.85 -5.29
C LYS A 118 6.58 -15.60 -5.51
N LEU A 119 5.44 -14.94 -5.29
CA LEU A 119 4.10 -15.54 -5.35
C LEU A 119 3.54 -15.42 -6.76
N THR A 120 3.57 -16.52 -7.51
CA THR A 120 2.96 -16.61 -8.84
C THR A 120 1.46 -16.85 -8.73
N TYR A 121 0.68 -16.31 -9.67
CA TYR A 121 -0.75 -16.53 -9.75
C TYR A 121 -1.06 -18.01 -10.06
N ASP A 122 -1.98 -18.58 -9.29
CA ASP A 122 -2.47 -19.95 -9.46
C ASP A 122 -4.00 -19.96 -9.25
N PRO A 123 -4.79 -20.17 -10.32
CA PRO A 123 -6.25 -20.12 -10.26
C PRO A 123 -6.85 -21.26 -9.42
N LYS A 124 -6.12 -22.37 -9.27
CA LYS A 124 -6.56 -23.54 -8.48
C LYS A 124 -6.13 -23.48 -7.02
N ALA A 125 -5.41 -22.43 -6.62
CA ALA A 125 -4.87 -22.31 -5.26
C ALA A 125 -5.94 -22.25 -4.13
N THR A 126 -7.21 -22.04 -4.47
CA THR A 126 -8.34 -22.06 -3.52
C THR A 126 -9.19 -23.31 -3.60
N GLU A 127 -8.90 -24.23 -4.54
CA GLU A 127 -9.56 -25.52 -4.62
C GLU A 127 -8.82 -26.47 -3.66
N LYS A 128 -9.28 -26.52 -2.41
CA LYS A 128 -8.84 -27.49 -1.39
C LYS A 128 -9.91 -28.56 -1.22
#